data_AF-A0A924KHS9-F1
#
_entry.id   AF-A0A924KHS9-F1
#
_cell.length_a   1.000
_cell.length_b   1.000
_cell.length_c   1.000
_cell.angle_alpha   90.00
_cell.angle_beta   90.00
_cell.angle_gamma   90.00
#
_symmetry.space_group_name_H-M   'P 1'
#
loop_
_entity.id
_entity.type
_entity.pdbx_description
1 polymer ?
#
loop_
_entity_poly.entity_id
_entity_poly.type
_entity_poly.pdbx_seq_one_letter_code
_entity_poly.pdbx_strand_id
1 'polypeptide(L)'
;MPRPTHESELDQLLGLIAARPDGIGIEAIAQALGDSLKRRTLQRRLATLVAQGQVQMIGEARAARYVRNPQGVTGFLSAHEDTVDTMQAVAEVYVPVSPEGGEIKAYVRQPRAMRAPVGYKLAFLEQYQPNHTAYLPPGLRDQLHTMGRARNEQTPAGTFARDILNRLLIDLSWASSMLEGNTYSRLDTERLIEFGQATEGKTSLETQMILNHKQAIEYLVLDPAHPEVTPGCIVALHAFLSDGLMADP
;
A
#
# COMPACT_ATOMS: atom_id res chain seq x y z
N MET A 1 -43.40 -4.51 -23.57
CA MET A 1 -42.69 -4.05 -22.36
C MET A 1 -41.20 -4.09 -22.66
N PRO A 2 -40.50 -2.94 -22.79
CA PRO A 2 -39.08 -2.93 -23.13
C PRO A 2 -38.28 -3.53 -21.96
N ARG A 3 -37.30 -4.39 -22.28
CA ARG A 3 -36.39 -4.99 -21.28
C ARG A 3 -35.56 -3.86 -20.65
N PRO A 4 -35.43 -3.79 -19.31
CA PRO A 4 -34.58 -2.80 -18.69
C PRO A 4 -33.14 -2.93 -19.21
N THR A 5 -32.51 -1.80 -19.46
CA THR A 5 -31.10 -1.75 -19.86
C THR A 5 -30.23 -2.27 -18.72
N HIS A 6 -29.17 -2.99 -19.08
CA HIS A 6 -28.19 -3.61 -18.17
C HIS A 6 -27.68 -2.67 -17.06
N GLU A 7 -27.62 -1.38 -17.33
CA GLU A 7 -27.12 -0.34 -16.44
C GLU A 7 -28.12 0.01 -15.33
N SER A 8 -29.41 0.11 -15.68
CA SER A 8 -30.49 0.36 -14.70
C SER A 8 -30.66 -0.77 -13.67
N GLU A 9 -30.34 -2.02 -14.06
CA GLU A 9 -30.37 -3.18 -13.16
C GLU A 9 -29.21 -3.14 -12.15
N LEU A 10 -28.03 -2.65 -12.56
CA LEU A 10 -26.86 -2.52 -11.69
C LEU A 10 -27.06 -1.41 -10.66
N ASP A 11 -27.66 -0.29 -11.05
CA ASP A 11 -27.99 0.81 -10.14
C ASP A 11 -29.03 0.40 -9.09
N GLN A 12 -30.02 -0.41 -9.47
CA GLN A 12 -30.99 -0.98 -8.52
C GLN A 12 -30.33 -1.93 -7.52
N LEU A 13 -29.38 -2.76 -7.95
CA LEU A 13 -28.61 -3.63 -7.06
C LEU A 13 -27.74 -2.82 -6.09
N LEU A 14 -27.08 -1.77 -6.57
CA LEU A 14 -26.29 -0.86 -5.74
C LEU A 14 -27.15 -0.14 -4.69
N GLY A 15 -28.35 0.33 -5.07
CA GLY A 15 -29.29 0.97 -4.15
C GLY A 15 -29.74 0.03 -3.02
N LEU A 16 -30.02 -1.24 -3.32
CA LEU A 16 -30.43 -2.22 -2.32
C LEU A 16 -29.31 -2.63 -1.37
N ILE A 17 -28.08 -2.74 -1.88
CA ILE A 17 -26.90 -3.02 -1.06
C ILE A 17 -26.55 -1.79 -0.19
N ALA A 18 -26.73 -0.57 -0.72
CA ALA A 18 -26.51 0.68 0.03
C ALA A 18 -27.49 0.88 1.19
N ALA A 19 -28.74 0.39 1.05
CA ALA A 19 -29.76 0.51 2.09
C ALA A 19 -29.50 -0.38 3.32
N ARG A 20 -28.51 -1.29 3.28
CA ARG A 20 -28.16 -2.20 4.39
C ARG A 20 -26.65 -2.19 4.67
N PRO A 21 -26.17 -1.34 5.60
CA PRO A 21 -24.75 -1.24 5.93
C PRO A 21 -24.15 -2.52 6.53
N ASP A 22 -24.97 -3.40 7.13
CA ASP A 22 -24.52 -4.68 7.73
C ASP A 22 -24.29 -5.82 6.72
N GLY A 23 -24.43 -5.51 5.43
CA GLY A 23 -24.31 -6.44 4.32
C GLY A 23 -25.55 -7.26 4.05
N ILE A 24 -25.76 -7.61 2.78
CA ILE A 24 -26.90 -8.39 2.33
C ILE A 24 -26.44 -9.68 1.66
N GLY A 25 -27.02 -10.81 2.06
CA GLY A 25 -26.76 -12.11 1.45
C GLY A 25 -27.49 -12.28 0.12
N ILE A 26 -26.97 -13.16 -0.75
CA ILE A 26 -27.51 -13.33 -2.12
C ILE A 26 -28.99 -13.72 -2.16
N GLU A 27 -29.47 -14.50 -1.19
CA GLU A 27 -30.88 -14.92 -1.10
C GLU A 27 -31.80 -13.77 -0.68
N ALA A 28 -31.32 -12.87 0.17
CA ALA A 28 -32.05 -11.67 0.56
C ALA A 28 -32.09 -10.64 -0.58
N ILE A 29 -31.04 -10.55 -1.42
CA ILE A 29 -31.05 -9.74 -2.65
C ILE A 29 -32.06 -10.33 -3.65
N ALA A 30 -32.07 -11.65 -3.83
CA ALA A 30 -32.99 -12.33 -4.74
C ALA A 30 -34.47 -12.14 -4.34
N GLN A 31 -34.76 -12.24 -3.04
CA GLN A 31 -36.11 -11.96 -2.51
C GLN A 31 -36.53 -10.49 -2.70
N ALA A 32 -35.62 -9.54 -2.49
CA ALA A 32 -35.90 -8.12 -2.66
C ALA A 32 -36.17 -7.73 -4.13
N LEU A 33 -35.60 -8.45 -5.09
CA LEU A 33 -35.83 -8.27 -6.53
C LEU A 33 -37.04 -9.05 -7.08
N GLY A 34 -37.76 -9.79 -6.23
CA GLY A 34 -38.98 -10.50 -6.59
C GLY A 34 -38.82 -11.53 -7.71
N ASP A 35 -37.76 -12.36 -7.67
CA ASP A 35 -37.47 -13.43 -8.64
C ASP A 35 -37.38 -13.01 -10.12
N SER A 36 -37.28 -11.71 -10.40
CA SER A 36 -37.12 -11.17 -11.75
C SER A 36 -35.81 -11.60 -12.43
N LEU A 37 -34.77 -11.93 -11.64
CA LEU A 37 -33.46 -12.36 -12.10
C LEU A 37 -33.11 -13.78 -11.63
N LYS A 38 -32.80 -14.66 -12.59
CA LYS A 38 -32.27 -16.01 -12.28
C LYS A 38 -30.96 -15.91 -11.47
N ARG A 39 -30.78 -16.78 -10.48
CA ARG A 39 -29.62 -16.84 -9.56
C ARG A 39 -28.26 -16.68 -10.25
N ARG A 40 -28.06 -17.32 -11.40
CA ARG A 40 -26.82 -17.25 -12.18
C ARG A 40 -26.53 -15.86 -12.77
N THR A 41 -27.58 -15.13 -13.17
CA THR A 41 -27.47 -13.76 -13.67
C THR A 41 -27.13 -12.80 -12.54
N LEU A 42 -27.77 -12.95 -11.38
CA LEU A 42 -27.47 -12.17 -10.17
C LEU A 42 -26.01 -12.36 -9.72
N GLN A 43 -25.53 -13.60 -9.66
CA GLN A 43 -24.13 -13.90 -9.34
C GLN A 43 -23.16 -13.24 -10.32
N ARG A 44 -23.44 -13.31 -11.62
CA ARG A 44 -22.61 -12.67 -12.65
C ARG A 44 -22.57 -11.15 -12.46
N ARG A 45 -23.71 -10.51 -12.14
CA ARG A 45 -23.81 -9.06 -11.91
C ARG A 45 -23.08 -8.63 -10.64
N LEU A 46 -23.23 -9.38 -9.55
CA LEU A 46 -22.48 -9.14 -8.31
C LEU A 46 -20.98 -9.32 -8.53
N ALA A 47 -20.55 -10.31 -9.32
CA ALA A 47 -19.15 -10.45 -9.70
C ALA A 47 -18.65 -9.26 -10.52
N THR A 48 -19.46 -8.71 -11.43
CA THR A 48 -19.14 -7.47 -12.15
C THR A 48 -19.00 -6.27 -11.20
N LEU A 49 -19.90 -6.10 -10.24
CA LEU A 49 -19.85 -5.02 -9.24
C LEU A 49 -18.65 -5.14 -8.28
N VAL A 50 -18.25 -6.38 -7.97
CA VAL A 50 -17.03 -6.67 -7.19
C VAL A 50 -15.78 -6.39 -8.01
N ALA A 51 -15.73 -6.79 -9.28
CA ALA A 51 -14.63 -6.47 -10.19
C ALA A 51 -14.50 -4.96 -10.45
N GLN A 52 -15.60 -4.21 -10.42
CA GLN A 52 -15.64 -2.75 -10.52
C GLN A 52 -15.34 -2.04 -9.18
N GLY A 53 -15.10 -2.78 -8.08
CA GLY A 53 -14.74 -2.22 -6.78
C GLY A 53 -15.87 -1.52 -6.03
N GLN A 54 -17.10 -1.52 -6.56
CA GLN A 54 -18.26 -0.84 -5.98
C GLN A 54 -18.89 -1.61 -4.81
N VAL A 55 -18.69 -2.93 -4.78
CA VAL A 55 -19.22 -3.84 -3.75
C VAL A 55 -18.10 -4.76 -3.28
N GLN A 56 -18.00 -4.97 -1.97
CA GLN A 56 -17.09 -5.95 -1.38
C GLN A 56 -17.88 -7.19 -0.94
N MET A 57 -17.36 -8.37 -1.27
CA MET A 57 -17.88 -9.64 -0.75
C MET A 57 -17.14 -9.98 0.55
N ILE A 58 -17.89 -10.12 1.65
CA ILE A 58 -17.37 -10.48 2.97
C ILE A 58 -17.90 -11.88 3.33
N GLY A 59 -17.00 -12.84 3.55
CA GLY A 59 -17.31 -14.22 3.90
C GLY A 59 -17.28 -15.21 2.72
N GLU A 60 -17.32 -16.50 3.03
CA GLU A 60 -17.22 -17.59 2.04
C GLU A 60 -18.55 -18.31 1.79
N ALA A 61 -18.76 -18.71 0.53
CA ALA A 61 -19.87 -19.56 0.07
C ALA A 61 -21.28 -19.09 0.51
N ARG A 62 -21.95 -19.82 1.41
CA ARG A 62 -23.32 -19.54 1.87
C ARG A 62 -23.41 -18.40 2.88
N ALA A 63 -22.30 -18.02 3.52
CA ALA A 63 -22.23 -16.92 4.47
C ALA A 63 -21.77 -15.59 3.81
N ALA A 64 -21.57 -15.58 2.50
CA ALA A 64 -21.13 -14.40 1.76
C ALA A 64 -22.17 -13.27 1.86
N ARG A 65 -21.75 -12.15 2.44
CA ARG A 65 -22.49 -10.89 2.52
C ARG A 65 -21.86 -9.88 1.58
N TYR A 66 -22.69 -9.23 0.78
CA TYR A 66 -22.25 -8.14 -0.08
C TYR A 66 -22.47 -6.84 0.67
N VAL A 67 -21.38 -6.12 0.94
CA VAL A 67 -21.41 -4.80 1.56
C VAL A 67 -20.99 -3.78 0.51
N ARG A 68 -21.66 -2.64 0.48
CA ARG A 68 -21.19 -1.52 -0.33
C ARG A 68 -19.81 -1.13 0.20
N ASN A 69 -18.80 -1.09 -0.65
CA ASN A 69 -17.50 -0.59 -0.23
C ASN A 69 -17.70 0.84 0.31
N PRO A 70 -17.33 1.16 1.58
CA PRO A 70 -17.44 2.52 2.09
C PRO A 70 -16.57 3.52 1.30
N GLN A 71 -15.79 3.06 0.33
CA GLN A 71 -15.11 3.89 -0.64
C GLN A 71 -15.94 4.04 -1.93
N GLY A 72 -17.12 4.64 -1.76
CA GLY A 72 -17.46 5.70 -2.70
C GLY A 72 -16.46 6.81 -2.46
N VAL A 73 -15.56 7.01 -3.41
CA VAL A 73 -14.78 8.24 -3.59
C VAL A 73 -15.74 9.42 -3.44
N THR A 74 -15.87 9.95 -2.23
CA THR A 74 -16.31 11.33 -2.05
C THR A 74 -15.12 12.17 -2.44
N GLY A 75 -14.95 12.32 -3.76
CA GLY A 75 -14.23 13.46 -4.29
C GLY A 75 -14.90 14.68 -3.71
N PHE A 76 -14.32 15.23 -2.65
CA PHE A 76 -14.66 16.58 -2.25
C PHE A 76 -14.16 17.46 -3.39
N LEU A 77 -15.10 17.95 -4.19
CA LEU A 77 -14.88 19.02 -5.14
C LEU A 77 -14.51 20.27 -4.31
N SER A 78 -13.23 20.43 -4.01
CA SER A 78 -12.70 21.73 -3.64
C SER A 78 -12.50 22.49 -4.94
N ALA A 79 -13.48 23.30 -5.32
CA ALA A 79 -13.30 24.30 -6.36
C ALA A 79 -12.23 25.28 -5.87
N HIS A 80 -11.00 25.11 -6.36
CA HIS A 80 -10.03 26.19 -6.35
C HIS A 80 -10.40 27.11 -7.51
N GLU A 81 -11.03 28.24 -7.19
CA GLU A 81 -11.09 29.38 -8.10
C GLU A 81 -9.70 29.99 -8.18
N ASP A 82 -8.85 29.44 -9.05
CA ASP A 82 -7.74 30.19 -9.61
C ASP A 82 -7.90 30.20 -11.12
N THR A 83 -7.89 31.42 -11.63
CA THR A 83 -8.24 31.83 -12.98
C THR A 83 -7.38 31.15 -14.05
N VAL A 84 -8.04 30.90 -15.19
CA VAL A 84 -7.52 30.59 -16.52
C VAL A 84 -7.21 29.10 -16.81
N ASP A 85 -8.24 28.42 -17.30
CA ASP A 85 -8.23 27.52 -18.46
C ASP A 85 -7.28 26.30 -18.43
N THR A 86 -7.37 25.46 -17.39
CA THR A 86 -7.30 23.99 -17.54
C THR A 86 -7.80 23.33 -16.25
N MET A 87 -8.99 22.75 -16.25
CA MET A 87 -9.47 21.92 -15.13
C MET A 87 -8.70 20.59 -15.12
N GLN A 88 -7.55 20.56 -14.46
CA GLN A 88 -6.91 19.31 -14.05
C GLN A 88 -7.28 19.02 -12.60
N ALA A 89 -8.28 18.15 -12.42
CA ALA A 89 -8.61 17.57 -11.13
C ALA A 89 -7.49 16.56 -10.76
N VAL A 90 -6.54 16.99 -9.93
CA VAL A 90 -5.55 16.08 -9.36
C VAL A 90 -6.23 15.31 -8.22
N ALA A 91 -6.63 14.07 -8.51
CA ALA A 91 -7.12 13.15 -7.49
C ALA A 91 -5.95 12.68 -6.62
N GLU A 92 -5.68 13.38 -5.53
CA GLU A 92 -4.71 12.90 -4.54
C GLU A 92 -5.32 11.78 -3.70
N VAL A 93 -4.77 10.58 -3.85
CA VAL A 93 -5.03 9.45 -2.96
C VAL A 93 -4.51 9.82 -1.56
N TYR A 94 -5.41 9.95 -0.59
CA TYR A 94 -5.04 10.32 0.78
C TYR A 94 -5.35 9.18 1.75
N VAL A 95 -4.44 8.94 2.69
CA VAL A 95 -4.62 7.93 3.75
C VAL A 95 -5.86 8.28 4.59
N PRO A 96 -6.72 7.31 4.95
CA PRO A 96 -7.83 7.54 5.86
C PRO A 96 -7.32 8.15 7.18
N VAL A 97 -7.81 9.34 7.53
CA VAL A 97 -7.48 10.01 8.80
C VAL A 97 -8.62 9.88 9.79
N SER A 98 -8.29 10.02 11.08
CA SER A 98 -9.31 10.14 12.13
C SER A 98 -10.19 11.38 11.90
N PRO A 99 -11.38 11.46 12.53
CA PRO A 99 -12.24 12.65 12.44
C PRO A 99 -11.48 13.95 12.80
N GLU A 100 -10.68 13.92 13.86
CA GLU A 100 -9.85 15.05 14.31
C GLU A 100 -8.78 15.40 13.27
N GLY A 101 -8.16 14.38 12.66
CA GLY A 101 -7.22 14.57 11.55
C GLY A 101 -7.87 15.17 10.30
N GLY A 102 -9.15 14.86 10.07
CA GLY A 102 -9.96 15.44 9.00
C GLY A 102 -10.15 16.94 9.16
N GLU A 103 -10.45 17.41 10.37
CA GLU A 103 -10.58 18.83 10.69
C GLU A 103 -9.26 19.58 10.50
N ILE A 104 -8.15 19.02 10.99
CA ILE A 104 -6.81 19.60 10.82
C ILE A 104 -6.46 19.67 9.32
N LYS A 105 -6.72 18.60 8.57
CA LYS A 105 -6.49 18.57 7.13
C LYS A 105 -7.29 19.65 6.40
N ALA A 106 -8.57 19.82 6.75
CA ALA A 106 -9.42 20.85 6.17
C ALA A 106 -8.84 22.25 6.42
N TYR A 107 -8.40 22.52 7.65
CA TYR A 107 -7.75 23.78 8.01
C TYR A 107 -6.44 24.03 7.25
N VAL A 108 -5.53 23.03 7.22
CA VAL A 108 -4.22 23.14 6.56
C VAL A 108 -4.34 23.22 5.03
N ARG A 109 -5.48 22.83 4.43
CA ARG A 109 -5.71 22.96 2.99
C ARG A 109 -6.26 24.32 2.56
N GLN A 110 -6.75 25.16 3.48
CA GLN A 110 -7.23 26.50 3.14
C GLN A 110 -6.12 27.36 2.53
N PRO A 111 -6.42 28.32 1.64
CA PRO A 111 -5.45 29.31 1.17
C PRO A 111 -4.73 30.01 2.34
N ARG A 112 -3.45 30.36 2.16
CA ARG A 112 -2.62 30.96 3.24
C ARG A 112 -3.27 32.20 3.86
N ALA A 113 -4.02 32.98 3.08
CA ALA A 113 -4.73 34.18 3.53
C ALA A 113 -5.93 33.89 4.45
N MET A 114 -6.51 32.68 4.39
CA MET A 114 -7.65 32.26 5.21
C MET A 114 -7.22 31.59 6.53
N ARG A 115 -5.94 31.20 6.65
CA ARG A 115 -5.40 30.64 7.88
C ARG A 115 -5.07 31.77 8.84
N ALA A 116 -5.31 31.54 10.13
CA ALA A 116 -4.91 32.48 11.16
C ALA A 116 -3.39 32.71 11.11
N PRO A 117 -2.91 33.97 11.03
CA PRO A 117 -1.48 34.25 11.02
C PRO A 117 -0.89 33.92 12.40
N VAL A 118 0.04 32.96 12.43
CA VAL A 118 0.76 32.57 13.65
C VAL A 118 2.21 33.03 13.51
N GLY A 119 2.67 33.86 14.45
CA GLY A 119 4.06 34.28 14.53
C GLY A 119 4.97 33.22 15.17
N TYR A 120 6.28 33.41 15.04
CA TYR A 120 7.26 32.57 15.73
C TYR A 120 7.14 32.72 17.25
N LYS A 121 6.99 31.59 17.95
CA LYS A 121 7.02 31.55 19.41
C LYS A 121 8.47 31.37 19.86
N LEU A 122 9.25 32.45 19.93
CA LEU A 122 10.66 32.42 20.36
C LEU A 122 10.83 31.75 21.74
N ALA A 123 9.96 32.10 22.70
CA ALA A 123 9.96 31.51 24.03
C ALA A 123 9.85 29.97 24.02
N PHE A 124 9.18 29.38 23.02
CA PHE A 124 9.10 27.92 22.89
C PHE A 124 10.45 27.28 22.54
N LEU A 125 11.28 27.96 21.74
CA LEU A 125 12.63 27.51 21.41
C LEU A 125 13.62 27.82 22.54
N GLU A 126 13.50 29.00 23.16
CA GLU A 126 14.39 29.44 24.24
C GLU A 126 14.25 28.59 25.51
N GLN A 127 13.05 28.05 25.77
CA GLN A 127 12.80 27.17 26.91
C GLN A 127 13.35 25.76 26.71
N TYR A 128 13.77 25.40 25.49
CA TYR A 128 14.29 24.08 25.21
C TYR A 128 15.74 23.93 25.70
N GLN A 129 15.91 23.11 26.71
CA GLN A 129 17.19 22.59 27.14
C GLN A 129 17.36 21.15 26.61
N PRO A 130 18.38 20.88 25.77
CA PRO A 130 18.67 19.54 25.28
C PRO A 130 18.78 18.54 26.42
N ASN A 131 18.17 17.36 26.25
CA ASN A 131 18.16 16.26 27.23
C ASN A 131 17.45 16.54 28.58
N HIS A 132 16.96 17.75 28.81
CA HIS A 132 16.26 18.12 30.05
C HIS A 132 14.77 18.40 29.81
N THR A 133 14.45 19.07 28.71
CA THR A 133 13.07 19.42 28.33
C THR A 133 12.64 18.63 27.10
N ALA A 134 11.32 18.50 26.91
CA ALA A 134 10.77 17.85 25.74
C ALA A 134 9.62 18.68 25.17
N TYR A 135 9.53 18.75 23.85
CA TYR A 135 8.45 19.44 23.15
C TYR A 135 7.12 18.69 23.20
N LEU A 136 7.17 17.38 23.47
CA LEU A 136 6.01 16.51 23.53
C LEU A 136 5.63 16.23 24.99
N PRO A 137 4.33 16.25 25.32
CA PRO A 137 3.85 15.84 26.64
C PRO A 137 4.32 14.43 27.01
N PRO A 138 4.55 14.14 28.30
CA PRO A 138 5.06 12.84 28.75
C PRO A 138 4.16 11.68 28.28
N GLY A 139 2.84 11.80 28.40
CA GLY A 139 1.93 10.73 27.96
C GLY A 139 2.01 10.44 26.45
N LEU A 140 2.20 11.46 25.62
CA LEU A 140 2.38 11.27 24.17
C LEU A 140 3.73 10.63 23.87
N ARG A 141 4.79 11.00 24.62
CA ARG A 141 6.10 10.37 24.49
C ARG A 141 6.05 8.89 24.84
N ASP A 142 5.38 8.52 25.92
CA ASP A 142 5.23 7.12 26.33
C ASP A 142 4.44 6.32 25.28
N GLN A 143 3.38 6.93 24.73
CA GLN A 143 2.57 6.33 23.68
C GLN A 143 3.38 6.14 22.39
N LEU A 144 4.11 7.16 21.93
CA LEU A 144 4.98 7.09 20.76
C LEU A 144 6.14 6.13 20.98
N HIS A 145 6.72 6.11 22.16
CA HIS A 145 7.76 5.15 22.53
C HIS A 145 7.20 3.72 22.45
N THR A 146 6.00 3.47 22.97
CA THR A 146 5.34 2.16 22.88
C THR A 146 5.03 1.75 21.43
N MET A 147 4.53 2.68 20.61
CA MET A 147 4.29 2.41 19.18
C MET A 147 5.57 2.21 18.37
N GLY A 148 6.61 2.98 18.71
CA GLY A 148 7.90 2.99 18.02
C GLY A 148 8.85 1.87 18.47
N ARG A 149 8.55 1.19 19.58
CA ARG A 149 9.26 -0.05 19.93
C ARG A 149 8.97 -1.08 18.86
N ALA A 150 10.02 -1.48 18.15
CA ALA A 150 9.97 -2.68 17.34
C ALA A 150 9.49 -3.82 18.25
N ARG A 151 8.56 -4.64 17.75
CA ARG A 151 7.92 -5.74 18.48
C ARG A 151 8.91 -6.78 19.08
N ASN A 152 10.21 -6.59 18.86
CA ASN A 152 11.29 -7.56 19.01
C ASN A 152 12.50 -6.98 19.78
N GLU A 153 12.31 -6.35 20.94
CA GLU A 153 13.45 -5.97 21.80
C GLU A 153 14.05 -7.14 22.59
N GLN A 154 13.40 -8.31 22.55
CA GLN A 154 13.85 -9.53 23.23
C GLN A 154 14.68 -10.45 22.33
N THR A 155 15.00 -10.03 21.12
CA THR A 155 15.88 -10.77 20.23
C THR A 155 17.34 -10.42 20.50
N PRO A 156 18.26 -11.41 20.56
CA PRO A 156 19.69 -11.15 20.69
C PRO A 156 20.15 -10.09 19.68
N ALA A 157 21.13 -9.23 20.05
CA ALA A 157 21.60 -8.13 19.20
C ALA A 157 21.93 -8.55 17.74
N GLY A 158 22.34 -9.80 17.54
CA GLY A 158 22.57 -10.37 16.21
C GLY A 158 21.32 -10.56 15.36
N THR A 159 20.15 -10.83 15.94
CA THR A 159 18.89 -11.00 15.20
C THR A 159 18.32 -9.65 14.75
N PHE A 160 18.43 -8.60 15.56
CA PHE A 160 18.03 -7.24 15.12
C PHE A 160 18.88 -6.76 13.94
N ALA A 161 20.20 -6.99 14.00
CA ALA A 161 21.10 -6.74 12.87
C ALA A 161 20.70 -7.58 11.64
N ARG A 162 20.38 -8.86 11.83
CA ARG A 162 19.92 -9.77 10.76
C ARG A 162 18.63 -9.28 10.11
N ASP A 163 17.66 -8.79 10.90
CA ASP A 163 16.37 -8.29 10.39
C ASP A 163 16.54 -6.99 9.60
N ILE A 164 17.39 -6.07 10.06
CA ILE A 164 17.73 -4.86 9.31
C ILE A 164 18.43 -5.21 7.99
N LEU A 165 19.41 -6.12 8.06
CA LEU A 165 20.13 -6.60 6.89
C LEU A 165 19.19 -7.26 5.89
N ASN A 166 18.23 -8.06 6.35
CA ASN A 166 17.25 -8.72 5.49
C ASN A 166 16.35 -7.70 4.77
N ARG A 167 15.86 -6.68 5.48
CA ARG A 167 15.07 -5.59 4.87
C ARG A 167 15.87 -4.84 3.81
N LEU A 168 17.11 -4.49 4.12
CA LEU A 168 17.99 -3.79 3.18
C LEU A 168 18.32 -4.66 1.96
N LEU A 169 18.53 -5.95 2.16
CA LEU A 169 18.73 -6.93 1.09
C LEU A 169 17.51 -6.99 0.17
N ILE A 170 16.30 -7.07 0.71
CA ILE A 170 15.06 -7.05 -0.09
C ILE A 170 14.94 -5.75 -0.88
N ASP A 171 15.11 -4.60 -0.22
CA ASP A 171 14.96 -3.28 -0.83
C ASP A 171 15.98 -3.06 -1.96
N LEU A 172 17.24 -3.42 -1.72
CA LEU A 172 18.33 -3.24 -2.68
C LEU A 172 18.22 -4.23 -3.86
N SER A 173 17.87 -5.48 -3.60
CA SER A 173 17.67 -6.49 -4.65
C SER A 173 16.52 -6.07 -5.59
N TRP A 174 15.41 -5.60 -5.02
CA TRP A 174 14.29 -5.07 -5.80
C TRP A 174 14.68 -3.81 -6.59
N ALA A 175 15.27 -2.82 -5.92
CA ALA A 175 15.59 -1.53 -6.55
C ALA A 175 16.60 -1.68 -7.69
N SER A 176 17.66 -2.49 -7.49
CA SER A 176 18.66 -2.75 -8.54
C SER A 176 18.03 -3.47 -9.74
N SER A 177 17.27 -4.54 -9.48
CA SER A 177 16.58 -5.28 -10.54
C SER A 177 15.62 -4.39 -11.32
N MET A 178 14.87 -3.52 -10.63
CA MET A 178 13.93 -2.59 -11.26
C MET A 178 14.66 -1.59 -12.18
N LEU A 179 15.85 -1.12 -11.80
CA LEU A 179 16.66 -0.25 -12.66
C LEU A 179 17.13 -0.97 -13.92
N GLU A 180 17.32 -2.29 -13.85
CA GLU A 180 17.63 -3.17 -14.99
C GLU A 180 16.39 -3.57 -15.82
N GLY A 181 15.20 -3.07 -15.44
CA GLY A 181 13.95 -3.29 -16.16
C GLY A 181 13.12 -4.48 -15.66
N ASN A 182 13.45 -5.04 -14.49
CA ASN A 182 12.65 -6.10 -13.88
C ASN A 182 11.25 -5.61 -13.49
N THR A 183 10.22 -6.42 -13.72
CA THR A 183 8.84 -6.06 -13.44
C THR A 183 8.30 -6.56 -12.09
N TYR A 184 9.11 -7.24 -11.29
CA TYR A 184 8.73 -7.65 -9.94
C TYR A 184 8.39 -6.45 -9.05
N SER A 185 7.29 -6.55 -8.30
CA SER A 185 7.02 -5.56 -7.26
C SER A 185 7.92 -5.81 -6.05
N ARG A 186 8.04 -4.82 -5.17
CA ARG A 186 8.75 -4.97 -3.89
C ARG A 186 8.18 -6.12 -3.06
N LEU A 187 6.85 -6.27 -3.02
CA LEU A 187 6.17 -7.33 -2.29
C LEU A 187 6.43 -8.72 -2.90
N ASP A 188 6.45 -8.81 -4.23
CA ASP A 188 6.79 -10.05 -4.93
C ASP A 188 8.26 -10.44 -4.66
N THR A 189 9.15 -9.45 -4.62
CA THR A 189 10.57 -9.64 -4.31
C THR A 189 10.77 -10.13 -2.88
N GLU A 190 10.06 -9.53 -1.91
CA GLU A 190 10.02 -9.99 -0.52
C GLU A 190 9.54 -11.45 -0.43
N ARG A 191 8.46 -11.81 -1.11
CA ARG A 191 7.95 -13.19 -1.12
C ARG A 191 8.94 -14.18 -1.74
N LEU A 192 9.60 -13.79 -2.83
CA LEU A 192 10.61 -14.60 -3.48
C LEU A 192 11.82 -14.83 -2.56
N ILE A 193 12.31 -13.78 -1.91
CA ILE A 193 13.51 -13.84 -1.06
C ILE A 193 13.26 -14.58 0.25
N GLU A 194 12.13 -14.33 0.90
CA GLU A 194 11.81 -14.89 2.22
C GLU A 194 11.21 -16.30 2.14
N PHE A 195 10.36 -16.56 1.14
CA PHE A 195 9.58 -17.80 1.05
C PHE A 195 9.92 -18.65 -0.18
N GLY A 196 10.83 -18.19 -1.05
CA GLY A 196 11.17 -18.90 -2.30
C GLY A 196 10.00 -18.95 -3.30
N GLN A 197 9.01 -18.06 -3.16
CA GLN A 197 7.80 -18.06 -3.97
C GLN A 197 7.96 -17.14 -5.17
N ALA A 198 8.17 -17.73 -6.36
CA ALA A 198 8.13 -16.99 -7.61
C ALA A 198 6.70 -16.51 -7.92
N THR A 199 6.57 -15.30 -8.44
CA THR A 199 5.26 -14.73 -8.78
C THR A 199 4.77 -15.25 -10.14
N GLU A 200 3.51 -15.67 -10.19
CA GLU A 200 2.87 -16.12 -11.44
C GLU A 200 2.91 -15.03 -12.52
N GLY A 201 3.24 -15.42 -13.75
CA GLY A 201 3.32 -14.51 -14.88
C GLY A 201 4.64 -13.74 -15.00
N LYS A 202 5.61 -13.96 -14.10
CA LYS A 202 6.98 -13.45 -14.24
C LYS A 202 7.87 -14.45 -14.98
N THR A 203 8.85 -13.93 -15.71
CA THR A 203 9.79 -14.79 -16.43
C THR A 203 10.79 -15.43 -15.47
N SER A 204 11.36 -16.58 -15.87
CA SER A 204 12.47 -17.20 -15.15
C SER A 204 13.68 -16.27 -15.08
N LEU A 205 13.94 -15.51 -16.15
CA LEU A 205 15.04 -14.55 -16.25
C LEU A 205 14.89 -13.43 -15.21
N GLU A 206 13.71 -12.82 -15.08
CA GLU A 206 13.45 -11.80 -14.06
C GLU A 206 13.59 -12.35 -12.64
N THR A 207 13.13 -13.58 -12.43
CA THR A 207 13.24 -14.25 -11.13
C THR A 207 14.72 -14.51 -10.79
N GLN A 208 15.49 -14.99 -11.75
CA GLN A 208 16.92 -15.25 -11.61
C GLN A 208 17.68 -13.95 -11.32
N MET A 209 17.37 -12.86 -11.99
CA MET A 209 18.03 -11.56 -11.79
C MET A 209 17.89 -11.06 -10.34
N ILE A 210 16.71 -11.20 -9.72
CA ILE A 210 16.53 -10.85 -8.30
C ILE A 210 17.38 -11.73 -7.39
N LEU A 211 17.43 -13.03 -7.66
CA LEU A 211 18.23 -13.98 -6.88
C LEU A 211 19.74 -13.70 -7.03
N ASN A 212 20.18 -13.32 -8.23
CA ASN A 212 21.55 -12.90 -8.51
C ASN A 212 21.93 -11.64 -7.73
N HIS A 213 21.07 -10.62 -7.71
CA HIS A 213 21.29 -9.43 -6.90
C HIS A 213 21.35 -9.75 -5.41
N LYS A 214 20.44 -10.59 -4.90
CA LYS A 214 20.49 -11.07 -3.52
C LYS A 214 21.85 -11.68 -3.20
N GLN A 215 22.33 -12.62 -4.03
CA GLN A 215 23.61 -13.29 -3.81
C GLN A 215 24.79 -12.32 -3.85
N ALA A 216 24.81 -11.37 -4.79
CA ALA A 216 25.84 -10.36 -4.89
C ALA A 216 25.89 -9.47 -3.63
N ILE A 217 24.73 -9.09 -3.08
CA ILE A 217 24.63 -8.29 -1.86
C ILE A 217 25.05 -9.11 -0.64
N GLU A 218 24.61 -10.37 -0.54
CA GLU A 218 25.02 -11.29 0.54
C GLU A 218 26.54 -11.49 0.54
N TYR A 219 27.17 -11.62 -0.63
CA TYR A 219 28.61 -11.71 -0.77
C TYR A 219 29.34 -10.48 -0.20
N LEU A 220 28.85 -9.27 -0.48
CA LEU A 220 29.43 -8.03 0.04
C LEU A 220 29.26 -7.85 1.55
N VAL A 221 28.16 -8.38 2.09
CA VAL A 221 27.75 -8.15 3.49
C VAL A 221 28.32 -9.20 4.44
N LEU A 222 28.41 -10.46 4.00
CA LEU A 222 28.81 -11.58 4.86
C LEU A 222 30.33 -11.72 5.00
N ASP A 223 31.11 -11.02 4.18
CA ASP A 223 32.57 -11.01 4.29
C ASP A 223 33.11 -9.63 4.77
N PRO A 224 33.16 -9.39 6.09
CA PRO A 224 33.68 -8.14 6.64
C PRO A 224 35.20 -7.98 6.46
N ALA A 225 35.91 -8.99 5.95
CA ALA A 225 37.36 -8.93 5.72
C ALA A 225 37.74 -8.30 4.37
N HIS A 226 36.76 -7.97 3.52
CA HIS A 226 36.95 -7.32 2.22
C HIS A 226 36.32 -5.92 2.15
N PRO A 227 36.79 -4.93 2.94
CA PRO A 227 36.34 -3.54 2.79
C PRO A 227 36.88 -2.87 1.53
N GLU A 228 37.84 -3.48 0.83
CA GLU A 228 38.45 -2.93 -0.37
C GLU A 228 37.86 -3.53 -1.64
N VAL A 229 37.43 -2.64 -2.56
CA VAL A 229 36.99 -3.01 -3.91
C VAL A 229 38.22 -3.47 -4.70
N THR A 230 38.50 -4.76 -4.66
CA THR A 230 39.60 -5.38 -5.44
C THR A 230 39.09 -5.83 -6.82
N PRO A 231 39.99 -6.04 -7.79
CA PRO A 231 39.61 -6.65 -9.07
C PRO A 231 38.90 -8.00 -8.91
N GLY A 232 39.33 -8.81 -7.93
CA GLY A 232 38.68 -10.09 -7.60
C GLY A 232 37.24 -9.90 -7.12
N CYS A 233 36.98 -8.86 -6.31
CA CYS A 233 35.62 -8.50 -5.88
C CYS A 233 34.73 -8.13 -7.09
N ILE A 234 35.23 -7.31 -8.01
CA ILE A 234 34.48 -6.93 -9.22
C ILE A 234 34.17 -8.15 -10.09
N VAL A 235 35.13 -9.05 -10.26
CA VAL A 235 34.92 -10.30 -11.03
C VAL A 235 33.90 -11.21 -10.35
N ALA A 236 33.96 -11.34 -9.01
CA ALA A 236 32.98 -12.12 -8.26
C ALA A 236 31.57 -11.52 -8.38
N LEU A 237 31.42 -10.21 -8.21
CA LEU A 237 30.15 -9.51 -8.41
C LEU A 237 29.61 -9.72 -9.81
N HIS A 238 30.44 -9.57 -10.84
CA HIS A 238 30.03 -9.83 -12.22
C HIS A 238 29.55 -11.27 -12.38
N ALA A 239 30.27 -12.25 -11.82
CA ALA A 239 29.88 -13.66 -11.89
C ALA A 239 28.50 -13.89 -11.23
N PHE A 240 28.28 -13.38 -10.02
CA PHE A 240 26.96 -13.50 -9.36
C PHE A 240 25.84 -12.82 -10.15
N LEU A 241 26.07 -11.62 -10.66
CA LEU A 241 25.05 -10.86 -11.38
C LEU A 241 24.68 -11.49 -12.72
N SER A 242 25.64 -12.11 -13.42
CA SER A 242 25.45 -12.68 -14.76
C SER A 242 25.08 -14.17 -14.78
N ASP A 243 25.09 -14.85 -13.62
CA ASP A 243 24.82 -16.28 -13.51
C ASP A 243 23.43 -16.66 -14.06
N GLY A 244 23.39 -17.62 -14.97
CA GLY A 244 22.15 -18.07 -15.61
C GLY A 244 21.42 -17.03 -16.49
N LEU A 245 22.03 -15.86 -16.75
CA LEU A 245 21.45 -14.81 -17.60
C LEU A 245 22.13 -14.69 -18.97
N MET A 246 23.34 -15.24 -19.13
CA MET A 246 24.05 -15.24 -20.41
C MET A 246 23.60 -16.41 -21.29
N ALA A 247 23.51 -16.17 -22.60
CA ALA A 247 23.31 -17.24 -23.57
C ALA A 247 24.54 -18.14 -23.59
N ASP A 248 24.34 -19.46 -23.67
CA ASP A 248 25.44 -20.41 -23.88
C ASP A 248 26.14 -20.06 -25.21
N PRO A 249 27.47 -19.89 -25.22
CA PRO A 249 28.22 -19.48 -26.41
C PRO A 249 28.26 -20.53 -27.53
#